data_AF-O23428-F1
#
_entry.id   AF-O23428-F1
#
_cell.length_a   1.000
_cell.length_b   1.000
_cell.length_c   1.000
_cell.angle_alpha   90.00
_cell.angle_beta   90.00
_cell.angle_gamma   90.00
#
_symmetry.space_group_name_H-M   'P 1'
#
loop_
_entity.id
_entity.type
_entity.pdbx_description
1 polymer ?
#
loop_
_entity_poly.entity_id
_entity_poly.type
_entity_poly.pdbx_seq_one_letter_code
_entity_poly.pdbx_strand_id
1 'polypeptide(L)' 'MSFLYGNHVLKGGLGRITDSIVPGDGVVVFSMSDVPLGFGIAAKSTQDCRKLDPNGIVVLHQADIGEYLRGEDDL' A
#
# COMPACT_ATOMS: atom_id res chain seq x y z
N MET A 1 -1.09 -8.80 5.57
CA MET A 1 -0.05 -8.12 6.39
C MET A 1 1.34 -8.12 5.72
N SER A 2 1.45 -8.32 4.40
CA SER A 2 2.75 -8.26 3.71
C SER A 2 3.38 -6.85 3.71
N PHE A 3 2.54 -5.81 3.67
CA PHE A 3 2.97 -4.41 3.64
C PHE A 3 3.84 -4.01 4.84
N LEU A 4 3.52 -4.51 6.04
CA LEU A 4 4.29 -4.29 7.27
C LEU A 4 5.63 -5.03 7.30
N TYR A 5 6.10 -5.57 6.18
CA TYR A 5 7.42 -6.18 6.02
C TYR A 5 8.18 -5.56 4.84
N GLY A 6 7.85 -4.31 4.46
CA GLY A 6 8.48 -3.60 3.35
C GLY A 6 7.97 -3.99 1.95
N ASN A 7 6.92 -4.80 1.85
CA ASN A 7 6.40 -5.24 0.55
C ASN A 7 5.37 -4.27 -0.04
N HIS A 8 5.28 -4.26 -1.37
CA HIS A 8 4.22 -3.54 -2.09
C HIS A 8 2.83 -4.13 -1.83
N VAL A 9 1.79 -3.33 -2.05
CA VAL A 9 0.41 -3.81 -1.99
C VAL A 9 0.02 -4.39 -3.34
N LEU A 10 -0.34 -5.67 -3.33
CA LEU A 10 -0.91 -6.35 -4.49
C LEU A 10 -2.42 -6.16 -4.54
N LYS A 11 -2.99 -6.28 -5.74
CA LYS A 11 -4.42 -6.15 -5.96
C LYS A 11 -5.25 -7.11 -5.11
N GLY A 12 -4.78 -8.35 -4.92
CA GLY A 12 -5.44 -9.33 -4.05
C GLY A 12 -5.56 -8.91 -2.58
N GLY A 13 -4.72 -7.97 -2.13
CA GLY A 13 -4.76 -7.38 -0.79
C GLY A 13 -5.50 -6.04 -0.70
N LEU A 14 -6.04 -5.52 -1.81
CA LEU A 14 -6.72 -4.22 -1.85
C LEU A 14 -8.20 -4.37 -1.47
N GLY A 15 -8.58 -3.88 -0.29
CA GLY A 15 -9.98 -3.84 0.14
C GLY A 15 -10.76 -2.66 -0.43
N ARG A 16 -10.27 -1.43 -0.19
CA ARG A 16 -10.86 -0.16 -0.65
C ARG A 16 -9.77 0.76 -1.18
N ILE A 17 -10.11 1.61 -2.14
CA ILE A 17 -9.24 2.67 -2.67
C ILE A 17 -10.07 3.94 -2.81
N THR A 18 -9.47 5.09 -2.51
CA THR A 18 -10.10 6.41 -2.74
C THR A 18 -10.40 6.59 -4.22
N ASP A 19 -11.52 7.23 -4.54
CA ASP A 19 -11.84 7.57 -5.92
C ASP A 19 -10.88 8.63 -6.50
N SER A 20 -10.80 8.68 -7.83
CA SER A 20 -10.00 9.67 -8.58
C SER A 20 -8.48 9.64 -8.35
N ILE A 21 -7.94 8.55 -7.79
CA ILE A 21 -6.49 8.33 -7.72
C ILE A 21 -5.92 8.12 -9.12
N VAL A 22 -4.82 8.81 -9.41
CA VAL A 22 -3.99 8.64 -10.61
C VAL A 22 -2.63 8.01 -10.27
N PRO A 23 -1.96 7.34 -11.23
CA PRO A 23 -0.63 6.80 -10.99
C PRO A 23 0.36 7.92 -10.59
N GLY A 24 1.17 7.67 -9.57
CA GLY A 24 2.11 8.64 -9.01
C GLY A 24 1.58 9.42 -7.81
N ASP A 25 0.28 9.35 -7.51
CA ASP A 25 -0.26 9.98 -6.31
C ASP A 25 0.33 9.37 -5.04
N GLY A 26 0.70 10.22 -4.08
CA GLY A 26 1.05 9.81 -2.73
C GLY A 26 -0.20 9.34 -1.98
N VAL A 27 -0.13 8.17 -1.36
CA VAL A 27 -1.25 7.55 -0.64
C VAL A 27 -0.85 7.12 0.76
N VAL A 28 -1.84 7.12 1.66
CA VAL A 28 -1.72 6.53 2.99
C VAL A 28 -2.40 5.17 2.98
N VAL A 29 -1.69 4.15 3.46
CA VAL A 29 -2.19 2.76 3.52
C VAL A 29 -2.84 2.53 4.88
N PHE A 30 -4.08 2.03 4.88
CA PHE A 30 -4.83 1.69 6.08
C PHE A 30 -5.08 0.18 6.16
N SER A 31 -5.25 -0.32 7.38
CA SER A 31 -5.86 -1.62 7.62
C SER A 31 -7.38 -1.56 7.42
N MET A 32 -8.05 -2.72 7.43
CA MET A 32 -9.52 -2.80 7.38
C MET A 32 -10.20 -2.23 8.62
N SER A 33 -9.45 -2.00 9.70
CA SER A 33 -9.93 -1.38 10.95
C SER A 33 -9.58 0.11 11.03
N ASP A 34 -9.30 0.75 9.89
CA ASP A 34 -8.97 2.18 9.75
C ASP A 34 -7.73 2.63 10.56
N VAL A 35 -6.82 1.70 10.87
CA VAL A 35 -5.50 2.01 11.45
C VAL A 35 -4.51 2.35 10.33
N PRO A 36 -3.81 3.50 10.37
CA PRO A 36 -2.79 3.85 9.39
C PRO A 36 -1.57 2.93 9.55
N LEU A 37 -1.12 2.35 8.44
CA LEU A 37 0.00 1.39 8.39
C LEU A 37 1.27 2.00 7.78
N GLY A 38 1.14 3.05 6.97
CA GLY A 38 2.29 3.69 6.34
C GLY A 38 1.95 4.48 5.08
N PHE A 39 2.98 4.77 4.30
CA PHE A 39 2.92 5.59 3.09
C PHE A 39 3.30 4.78 1.85
N GLY A 40 2.71 5.15 0.72
CA GLY A 40 3.03 4.57 -0.57
C GLY A 40 2.73 5.50 -1.73
N ILE A 41 3.04 5.03 -2.94
CA ILE A 41 2.74 5.70 -4.20
C ILE A 41 1.79 4.82 -5.01
N ALA A 42 0.71 5.39 -5.53
CA ALA A 42 -0.23 4.67 -6.38
C ALA A 42 0.45 4.21 -7.68
N ALA A 43 0.47 2.89 -7.93
CA ALA A 43 1.04 2.33 -9.16
C ALA A 43 0.05 2.39 -10.34
N LYS A 44 -1.25 2.50 -10.04
CA LYS A 44 -2.37 2.41 -10.99
C LYS A 44 -3.48 3.38 -10.61
N SER A 45 -4.28 3.77 -11.60
CA SER A 45 -5.47 4.58 -11.36
C SER A 45 -6.55 3.77 -10.63
N THR A 46 -7.52 4.46 -10.04
CA THR A 46 -8.68 3.80 -9.39
C THR A 46 -9.41 2.85 -10.33
N GLN A 47 -9.56 3.23 -11.60
CA GLN A 47 -10.27 2.43 -12.61
C GLN A 47 -9.45 1.20 -13.01
N ASP A 48 -8.14 1.35 -13.18
CA ASP A 48 -7.25 0.26 -13.56
C ASP A 48 -7.12 -0.78 -12.45
N CYS A 49 -7.09 -0.33 -11.20
CA CYS A 49 -7.12 -1.19 -10.02
C CYS A 49 -8.33 -2.13 -10.00
N ARG A 50 -9.44 -1.84 -10.70
CA ARG A 50 -10.61 -2.76 -10.75
C ARG A 50 -10.44 -3.89 -11.76
N LYS A 51 -9.60 -3.69 -12.78
CA LYS A 51 -9.39 -4.64 -13.89
C LYS A 51 -8.08 -5.41 -13.77
N LEU A 52 -7.25 -5.04 -12.79
CA LEU A 52 -5.92 -5.61 -12.60
C LEU A 52 -5.98 -7.07 -12.12
N ASP A 53 -5.02 -7.87 -12.56
CA ASP A 53 -4.78 -9.22 -12.04
C ASP A 53 -4.52 -9.18 -10.52
N PRO A 54 -4.94 -10.20 -9.73
CA PRO A 54 -4.71 -10.24 -8.28
C PRO A 54 -3.24 -10.08 -7.86
N ASN A 55 -2.28 -10.48 -8.70
CA ASN A 55 -0.84 -10.34 -8.44
C ASN A 55 -0.26 -9.00 -8.91
N GLY A 56 -1.08 -8.16 -9.56
CA GLY A 56 -0.66 -6.84 -9.99
C GLY A 56 -0.45 -5.89 -8.81
N ILE A 57 0.61 -5.09 -8.87
CA ILE A 57 0.93 -4.09 -7.84
C ILE A 57 0.00 -2.89 -7.99
N VAL A 58 -0.62 -2.47 -6.88
CA VAL A 58 -1.51 -1.30 -6.83
C VAL A 58 -0.91 -0.13 -6.06
N VAL A 59 -0.07 -0.40 -5.05
CA VAL A 59 0.66 0.62 -4.28
C VAL A 59 2.11 0.19 -4.12
N LEU A 60 3.02 1.08 -4.51
CA LEU A 60 4.44 0.97 -4.24
C LEU A 60 4.68 1.39 -2.79
N HIS A 61 5.31 0.52 -2.01
CA HIS A 61 5.69 0.80 -0.63
C HIS A 61 6.73 1.93 -0.59
N GLN A 62 6.60 2.83 0.40
CA GLN A 62 7.57 3.89 0.69
C GLN A 62 8.02 3.88 2.15
N ALA A 63 7.08 3.67 3.07
CA ALA A 63 7.39 3.50 4.49
C ALA A 63 6.25 2.73 5.18
N ASP A 64 6.58 1.92 6.18
CA ASP A 64 5.57 1.25 7.03
C ASP A 64 5.94 1.26 8.51
N ILE A 65 4.94 1.21 9.38
CA ILE A 65 5.14 1.25 10.84
C ILE A 65 5.88 0.01 11.39
N GLY A 66 5.97 -1.07 10.63
CA GLY A 66 6.74 -2.25 11.03
C GLY A 66 8.26 -1.98 11.02
N GLU A 67 8.71 -0.92 10.33
CA GLU A 67 10.11 -0.47 10.39
C GLU A 67 10.55 -0.16 11.82
N TYR A 68 9.62 0.27 12.69
CA TYR A 68 9.92 0.49 14.11
C TYR A 68 10.50 -0.75 14.81
N LEU A 69 10.04 -1.95 14.43
CA LEU A 69 10.55 -3.20 14.99
C LEU A 69 11.70 -3.79 14.18
N ARG A 70 11.73 -3.58 12.87
CA ARG A 70 12.79 -4.14 12.00
C ARG A 70 14.08 -3.35 12.02
N GLY A 71 14.00 -2.04 12.25
CA GLY A 71 15.14 -1.13 12.34
C GLY A 71 15.59 -0.87 13.77
N GLU A 72 15.11 -1.63 14.75
CA GLU A 72 15.50 -1.47 16.17
C GLU A 72 17.01 -1.67 16.37
N ASP A 73 17.64 -2.58 15.61
CA ASP A 73 19.08 -2.83 15.68
C ASP A 73 19.94 -1.67 15.14
N ASP A 74 19.35 -0.79 14.31
CA ASP A 74 20.02 0.35 13.67
C ASP A 74 19.79 1.69 14.42
N LEU A 75 19.07 1.65 15.56
CA LEU A 75 18.67 2.79 16.39
C LEU A 75 19.52 2.93 17.67
#